data_AF-A0A2E7UP07-F1
#
_entry.id   AF-A0A2E7UP07-F1
#
_cell.length_a   1.000
_cell.length_b   1.000
_cell.length_c   1.000
_cell.angle_alpha   90.00
_cell.angle_beta   90.00
_cell.angle_gamma   90.00
#
_symmetry.space_group_name_H-M   'P 1'
#
loop_
_entity.id
_entity.type
_entity.pdbx_description
1 polymer ?
#
loop_
_entity_poly.entity_id
_entity_poly.type
_entity_poly.pdbx_seq_one_letter_code
_entity_poly.pdbx_strand_id
1 'polypeptide(L)'
;MEQRKNRIAVGGLRKANPNHLTILVEDVLRSPLGQLDPRTLADLVALSEIPTQIPTQLAKQLVSFRERMMREASDLPDGPALADLLRDLAGVAPHAQPGTLRDSIREICADRKHEDVVPAFEALERHWATEEPIEIELPKAPAPEPKRAAAPVKPRRASGGSAKNGAGRPEPVHELLPSAAKPRRRVATSQVNDSRREDWMREDVLSRLENYGSRGLKQEIIVAGTRHRSPYSDLGEGEVLAILRKMKREGRVRFSAGRWMLNK
;
A
#
# COMPACT_ATOMS: atom_id res chain seq x y z
N MET A 1 -13.08 -1.01 -20.11
CA MET A 1 -13.56 0.39 -20.11
C MET A 1 -14.26 0.83 -18.82
N GLU A 2 -14.82 -0.07 -18.00
CA GLU A 2 -15.56 0.32 -16.76
C GLU A 2 -14.69 0.85 -15.60
N GLN A 3 -13.41 0.48 -15.52
CA GLN A 3 -12.55 0.91 -14.40
C GLN A 3 -12.16 2.41 -14.42
N ARG A 4 -12.31 3.12 -15.54
CA ARG A 4 -11.96 4.55 -15.63
C ARG A 4 -12.90 5.46 -14.83
N LYS A 5 -14.11 5.01 -14.46
CA LYS A 5 -15.13 5.85 -13.81
C LYS A 5 -14.94 6.07 -12.29
N ASN A 6 -14.07 5.31 -11.63
CA ASN A 6 -13.89 5.38 -10.16
C ASN A 6 -12.46 5.76 -9.75
N ARG A 7 -11.78 6.58 -10.55
CA ARG A 7 -10.45 7.08 -10.17
C ARG A 7 -10.56 8.18 -9.14
N ILE A 8 -9.69 8.12 -8.13
CA ILE A 8 -9.61 9.09 -7.06
C ILE A 8 -8.86 10.31 -7.57
N ALA A 9 -9.58 11.43 -7.67
CA ALA A 9 -9.03 12.73 -8.03
C ALA A 9 -8.98 13.65 -6.81
N VAL A 10 -7.82 14.24 -6.53
CA VAL A 10 -7.66 15.26 -5.47
C VAL A 10 -7.29 16.58 -6.12
N GLY A 11 -8.24 17.51 -6.13
CA GLY A 11 -8.03 18.85 -6.67
C GLY A 11 -7.20 19.74 -5.75
N GLY A 12 -6.44 20.66 -6.35
CA GLY A 12 -5.83 21.78 -5.62
C GLY A 12 -4.55 21.46 -4.85
N LEU A 13 -3.95 20.28 -5.03
CA LEU A 13 -2.73 19.86 -4.33
C LEU A 13 -1.57 20.86 -4.48
N ARG A 14 -1.38 21.43 -5.67
CA ARG A 14 -0.31 22.42 -5.92
C ARG A 14 -0.52 23.79 -5.27
N LYS A 15 -1.72 24.07 -4.76
CA LYS A 15 -2.09 25.37 -4.15
C LYS A 15 -2.52 25.24 -2.69
N ALA A 16 -2.50 24.03 -2.15
CA ALA A 16 -2.96 23.75 -0.81
C ALA A 16 -1.93 24.23 0.23
N ASN A 17 -2.43 24.66 1.39
CA ASN A 17 -1.57 24.94 2.53
C ASN A 17 -0.84 23.65 2.97
N PRO A 18 0.47 23.71 3.28
CA PRO A 18 1.24 22.54 3.72
C PRO A 18 0.61 21.73 4.86
N ASN A 19 -0.07 22.39 5.80
CA ASN A 19 -0.75 21.71 6.91
C ASN A 19 -2.04 20.99 6.47
N HIS A 20 -2.73 21.52 5.46
CA HIS A 20 -3.94 20.90 4.90
C HIS A 20 -3.60 19.75 3.95
N LEU A 21 -2.42 19.77 3.32
CA LEU A 21 -1.96 18.69 2.44
C LEU A 21 -1.98 17.34 3.15
N THR A 22 -1.50 17.27 4.40
CA THR A 22 -1.47 16.00 5.15
C THR A 22 -2.85 15.34 5.25
N ILE A 23 -3.91 16.15 5.44
CA ILE A 23 -5.28 15.66 5.53
C ILE A 23 -5.81 15.26 4.15
N LEU A 24 -5.55 16.09 3.13
CA LEU A 24 -6.06 15.88 1.78
C LEU A 24 -5.53 14.61 1.11
N VAL A 25 -4.29 14.22 1.43
CA VAL A 25 -3.63 13.10 0.74
C VAL A 25 -3.57 11.82 1.57
N GLU A 26 -3.99 11.82 2.84
CA GLU A 26 -3.79 10.69 3.76
C GLU A 26 -4.29 9.35 3.18
N ASP A 27 -5.51 9.36 2.66
CA ASP A 27 -6.13 8.16 2.08
C ASP A 27 -5.59 7.86 0.68
N VAL A 28 -5.35 8.90 -0.12
CA VAL A 28 -4.92 8.79 -1.52
C VAL A 28 -3.51 8.22 -1.64
N LEU A 29 -2.62 8.52 -0.67
CA LEU A 29 -1.28 7.95 -0.60
C LEU A 29 -1.26 6.42 -0.41
N ARG A 30 -2.40 5.79 -0.10
CA ARG A 30 -2.51 4.34 0.06
C ARG A 30 -3.10 3.67 -1.18
N SER A 31 -3.74 4.42 -2.07
CA SER A 31 -4.37 3.91 -3.28
C SER A 31 -3.35 3.32 -4.26
N PRO A 32 -3.71 2.25 -4.99
CA PRO A 32 -2.89 1.69 -6.07
C PRO A 32 -2.94 2.57 -7.32
N LEU A 33 -1.95 2.42 -8.19
CA LEU A 33 -1.77 3.22 -9.40
C LEU A 33 -3.03 3.27 -10.27
N GLY A 34 -3.66 2.12 -10.53
CA GLY A 34 -4.85 2.03 -11.39
C GLY A 34 -6.09 2.74 -10.86
N GLN A 35 -6.13 3.07 -9.56
CA GLN A 35 -7.22 3.80 -8.92
C GLN A 35 -6.95 5.30 -8.83
N LEU A 36 -5.76 5.77 -9.19
CA LEU A 36 -5.43 7.19 -9.12
C LEU A 36 -5.75 7.87 -10.44
N ASP A 37 -6.30 9.08 -10.31
CA ASP A 37 -6.36 9.97 -11.45
C ASP A 37 -4.93 10.39 -11.89
N PRO A 38 -4.60 10.39 -13.20
CA PRO A 38 -3.26 10.70 -13.70
C PRO A 38 -2.75 12.08 -13.27
N ARG A 39 -3.64 13.08 -13.17
CA ARG A 39 -3.27 14.42 -12.70
C ARG A 39 -2.93 14.39 -11.21
N THR A 40 -3.70 13.64 -10.43
CA THR A 40 -3.43 13.45 -9.00
C THR A 40 -2.10 12.75 -8.76
N LEU A 41 -1.78 11.71 -9.56
CA LEU A 41 -0.46 11.06 -9.52
C LEU A 41 0.65 12.08 -9.80
N ALA A 42 0.56 12.83 -10.90
CA ALA A 42 1.58 13.82 -11.26
C ALA A 42 1.77 14.88 -10.18
N ASP A 43 0.69 15.38 -9.58
CA ASP A 43 0.74 16.36 -8.50
C ASP A 43 1.37 15.79 -7.22
N LEU A 44 1.05 14.56 -6.84
CA LEU A 44 1.66 13.90 -5.66
C LEU A 44 3.15 13.61 -5.87
N VAL A 45 3.56 13.20 -7.07
CA VAL A 45 4.98 13.02 -7.39
C VAL A 45 5.70 14.37 -7.35
N ALA A 46 5.10 15.43 -7.87
CA ALA A 46 5.70 16.76 -7.83
C ALA A 46 5.84 17.29 -6.39
N LEU A 47 4.86 17.04 -5.51
CA LEU A 47 4.98 17.35 -4.08
C LEU A 47 6.14 16.60 -3.40
N SER A 48 6.51 15.40 -3.89
CA SER A 48 7.65 14.64 -3.37
C SER A 48 9.01 15.28 -3.67
N GLU A 49 9.08 16.19 -4.65
CA GLU A 49 10.30 16.90 -5.06
C GLU A 49 10.57 18.16 -4.22
N ILE A 50 9.61 18.60 -3.41
CA ILE A 50 9.72 19.80 -2.56
C ILE A 50 9.66 19.48 -1.05
N PRO A 51 10.49 18.54 -0.53
CA PRO A 51 10.40 18.06 0.86
C PRO A 51 10.62 19.16 1.90
N THR A 52 11.23 20.28 1.53
CA THR A 52 11.49 21.44 2.39
C THR A 52 10.26 22.31 2.65
N GLN A 53 9.24 22.23 1.78
CA GLN A 53 8.03 23.06 1.86
C GLN A 53 6.84 22.36 2.55
N ILE A 54 7.01 21.08 2.92
CA ILE A 54 5.96 20.24 3.50
C ILE A 54 6.41 19.62 4.84
N PRO A 55 5.47 19.17 5.70
CA PRO A 55 5.83 18.49 6.94
C PRO A 55 6.71 17.26 6.68
N THR A 56 7.77 17.08 7.49
CA THR A 56 8.77 16.02 7.30
C THR A 56 8.17 14.61 7.22
N GLN A 57 7.11 14.35 7.98
CA GLN A 57 6.42 13.06 7.93
C GLN A 57 5.71 12.85 6.59
N LEU A 58 5.06 13.89 6.07
CA LEU A 58 4.41 13.85 4.76
C LEU A 58 5.43 13.69 3.63
N ALA A 59 6.57 14.38 3.71
CA ALA A 59 7.67 14.22 2.75
C ALA A 59 8.13 12.75 2.66
N LYS A 60 8.35 12.09 3.80
CA LYS A 60 8.72 10.67 3.83
C LYS A 60 7.65 9.77 3.20
N GLN A 61 6.38 10.06 3.46
CA GLN A 61 5.25 9.31 2.89
C GLN A 61 5.15 9.50 1.37
N LEU A 62 5.36 10.72 0.87
CA LEU A 62 5.34 11.03 -0.57
C LEU A 62 6.49 10.36 -1.33
N VAL A 63 7.69 10.32 -0.74
CA VAL A 63 8.81 9.57 -1.33
C VAL A 63 8.48 8.07 -1.41
N SER A 64 7.99 7.48 -0.32
CA SER A 64 7.58 6.07 -0.29
C SER A 64 6.45 5.79 -1.29
N PHE A 65 5.51 6.72 -1.43
CA PHE A 65 4.43 6.66 -2.40
C PHE A 65 4.97 6.67 -3.83
N ARG A 66 5.85 7.62 -4.17
CA ARG A 66 6.48 7.71 -5.50
C ARG A 66 7.17 6.41 -5.87
N GLU A 67 8.05 5.90 -5.00
CA GLU A 67 8.77 4.64 -5.23
C GLU A 67 7.82 3.44 -5.41
N ARG A 68 6.71 3.42 -4.67
CA ARG A 68 5.69 2.38 -4.84
C ARG A 68 4.97 2.51 -6.19
N MET A 69 4.56 3.73 -6.58
CA MET A 69 3.88 3.95 -7.86
C MET A 69 4.76 3.63 -9.05
N MET A 70 6.05 3.97 -9.00
CA MET A 70 6.98 3.65 -10.10
C MET A 70 7.23 2.15 -10.20
N ARG A 71 7.28 1.43 -9.07
CA ARG A 71 7.31 -0.04 -9.08
C ARG A 71 6.03 -0.64 -9.66
N GLU A 72 4.86 -0.17 -9.22
CA GLU A 72 3.58 -0.62 -9.78
C GLU A 72 3.48 -0.36 -11.27
N ALA A 73 4.00 0.77 -11.78
CA ALA A 73 4.07 1.06 -13.20
C ALA A 73 5.04 0.12 -13.95
N SER A 74 6.21 -0.16 -13.37
CA SER A 74 7.20 -1.09 -13.93
C SER A 74 6.69 -2.54 -13.98
N ASP A 75 5.87 -2.93 -13.01
CA ASP A 75 5.23 -4.24 -12.89
C ASP A 75 4.09 -4.45 -13.90
N LEU A 76 3.64 -3.39 -14.60
CA LEU A 76 2.62 -3.54 -15.65
C LEU A 76 3.17 -4.38 -16.82
N PRO A 77 2.35 -5.28 -17.40
CA PRO A 77 2.77 -6.06 -18.55
C PRO A 77 3.06 -5.16 -19.76
N ASP A 78 4.08 -5.53 -20.53
CA ASP A 78 4.39 -4.88 -21.82
C ASP A 78 3.25 -5.18 -22.80
N GLY A 79 2.31 -4.24 -22.91
CA GLY A 79 1.03 -4.45 -23.57
C GLY A 79 -0.01 -3.38 -23.26
N PRO A 80 -1.31 -3.67 -23.48
CA PRO A 80 -2.38 -2.67 -23.38
C PRO A 80 -2.47 -1.97 -22.03
N ALA A 81 -2.16 -2.64 -20.92
CA ALA A 81 -2.22 -2.04 -19.59
C ALA A 81 -1.21 -0.90 -19.40
N LEU A 82 0.04 -1.10 -19.84
CA LEU A 82 1.07 -0.06 -19.82
C LEU A 82 0.75 1.04 -20.84
N ALA A 83 0.34 0.66 -22.06
CA ALA A 83 -0.06 1.64 -23.08
C ALA A 83 -1.21 2.55 -22.61
N ASP A 84 -2.19 2.01 -21.88
CA ASP A 84 -3.28 2.78 -21.31
C ASP A 84 -2.80 3.78 -20.25
N LEU A 85 -1.86 3.39 -19.38
CA LEU A 85 -1.24 4.33 -18.43
C LEU A 85 -0.53 5.47 -19.17
N LEU A 86 0.25 5.17 -20.22
CA LEU A 86 0.97 6.17 -20.99
C LEU A 86 0.02 7.15 -21.70
N ARG A 87 -1.07 6.63 -22.29
CA ARG A 87 -2.12 7.46 -22.90
C ARG A 87 -2.84 8.33 -21.87
N ASP A 88 -3.11 7.78 -20.68
CA ASP A 88 -3.72 8.51 -19.58
C ASP A 88 -2.81 9.65 -19.09
N LEU A 89 -1.50 9.43 -19.02
CA LEU A 89 -0.50 10.47 -18.74
C LEU A 89 -0.42 11.52 -19.85
N ALA A 90 -0.57 11.12 -21.13
CA ALA A 90 -0.61 12.07 -22.24
C ALA A 90 -1.83 13.01 -22.15
N GLY A 91 -2.90 12.60 -21.47
CA GLY A 91 -4.05 13.45 -21.15
C GLY A 91 -3.78 14.53 -20.09
N VAL A 92 -2.65 14.48 -19.39
CA VAL A 92 -2.26 15.48 -18.38
C VAL A 92 -1.37 16.53 -19.02
N ALA A 93 -1.64 17.81 -18.76
CA ALA A 93 -0.82 18.91 -19.27
C ALA A 93 0.68 18.69 -19.03
N PRO A 94 1.57 18.93 -20.03
CA PRO A 94 2.96 18.51 -19.93
C PRO A 94 3.70 19.23 -18.79
N HIS A 95 3.51 20.54 -18.62
CA HIS A 95 4.10 21.30 -17.51
C HIS A 95 3.72 20.77 -16.11
N ALA A 96 2.62 20.04 -15.98
CA ALA A 96 2.20 19.46 -14.71
C ALA A 96 2.89 18.13 -14.40
N GLN A 97 3.63 17.54 -15.33
CA GLN A 97 4.32 16.28 -15.10
C GLN A 97 5.76 16.55 -14.67
N PRO A 98 6.11 16.27 -13.39
CA PRO A 98 7.42 16.61 -12.83
C PRO A 98 8.56 15.79 -13.47
N GLY A 99 9.78 16.31 -13.40
CA GLY A 99 10.97 15.70 -14.02
C GLY A 99 11.17 14.24 -13.58
N THR A 100 11.06 13.96 -12.28
CA THR A 100 11.23 12.59 -11.76
C THR A 100 10.21 11.61 -12.34
N LEU A 101 8.97 12.06 -12.61
CA LEU A 101 7.96 11.21 -13.26
C LEU A 101 8.36 10.90 -14.70
N ARG A 102 8.77 11.93 -15.47
CA ARG A 102 9.18 11.77 -16.86
C ARG A 102 10.34 10.78 -16.96
N ASP A 103 11.37 10.95 -16.13
CA ASP A 103 12.57 10.09 -16.15
C ASP A 103 12.26 8.65 -15.73
N SER A 104 11.44 8.45 -14.70
CA SER A 104 11.04 7.11 -14.27
C SER A 104 10.27 6.37 -15.36
N ILE A 105 9.37 7.06 -16.07
CA ILE A 105 8.59 6.45 -17.16
C ILE A 105 9.49 6.14 -18.37
N ARG A 106 10.46 7.00 -18.69
CA ARG A 106 11.48 6.70 -19.72
C ARG A 106 12.25 5.42 -19.38
N GLU A 107 12.70 5.28 -18.14
CA GLU A 107 13.40 4.08 -17.67
C GLU A 107 12.52 2.82 -17.80
N ILE A 108 11.25 2.90 -17.37
CA ILE A 108 10.29 1.78 -17.46
C ILE A 108 10.05 1.35 -18.92
N CYS A 109 10.06 2.31 -19.85
CA CYS A 109 9.75 2.09 -21.26
C CYS A 109 10.98 1.76 -22.12
N ALA A 110 12.21 1.90 -21.60
CA ALA A 110 13.45 1.80 -22.37
C ALA A 110 13.58 0.48 -23.16
N ASP A 111 13.19 -0.65 -22.54
CA ASP A 111 13.32 -1.99 -23.14
C ASP A 111 11.99 -2.57 -23.66
N ARG A 112 10.91 -1.78 -23.63
CA ARG A 112 9.56 -2.24 -24.04
C ARG A 112 9.41 -2.22 -25.55
N LYS A 113 8.77 -3.24 -26.11
CA LYS A 113 8.70 -3.45 -27.57
C LYS A 113 7.30 -3.70 -28.09
N HIS A 114 6.30 -3.74 -27.21
CA HIS A 114 4.93 -4.02 -27.62
C HIS A 114 4.38 -2.93 -28.56
N GLU A 115 3.65 -3.34 -29.59
CA GLU A 115 3.13 -2.46 -30.66
C GLU A 115 2.18 -1.37 -30.16
N ASP A 116 1.47 -1.60 -29.06
CA ASP A 116 0.67 -0.58 -28.38
C ASP A 116 1.47 0.38 -27.49
N VAL A 117 2.58 -0.09 -26.92
CA VAL A 117 3.36 0.64 -25.89
C VAL A 117 4.29 1.63 -26.55
N VAL A 118 5.03 1.21 -27.59
CA VAL A 118 6.02 2.06 -28.26
C VAL A 118 5.37 3.34 -28.82
N PRO A 119 4.27 3.30 -29.60
CA PRO A 119 3.64 4.52 -30.10
C PRO A 119 3.02 5.38 -29.00
N ALA A 120 2.49 4.76 -27.93
CA ALA A 120 1.94 5.49 -26.79
C ALA A 120 3.03 6.25 -26.02
N PHE A 121 4.20 5.63 -25.84
CA PHE A 121 5.36 6.26 -25.22
C PHE A 121 5.91 7.39 -26.10
N GLU A 122 6.11 7.16 -27.40
CA GLU A 122 6.57 8.22 -28.30
C GLU A 122 5.61 9.42 -28.36
N ALA A 123 4.30 9.17 -28.30
CA ALA A 123 3.30 10.25 -28.23
C ALA A 123 3.44 11.06 -26.93
N LEU A 124 3.66 10.38 -25.81
CA LEU A 124 3.90 11.01 -24.51
C LEU A 124 5.21 11.81 -24.50
N GLU A 125 6.28 11.31 -25.12
CA GLU A 125 7.54 12.06 -25.22
C GLU A 125 7.40 13.32 -26.07
N ARG A 126 6.72 13.23 -27.23
CA ARG A 126 6.40 14.42 -28.05
C ARG A 126 5.57 15.43 -27.26
N HIS A 127 4.62 14.95 -26.45
CA HIS A 127 3.82 15.80 -25.58
C HIS A 127 4.68 16.51 -24.53
N TRP A 128 5.62 15.82 -23.87
CA TRP A 128 6.56 16.43 -22.93
C TRP A 128 7.52 17.44 -23.56
N ALA A 129 7.86 17.28 -24.84
CA ALA A 129 8.73 18.21 -25.55
C ALA A 129 8.08 19.59 -25.81
N THR A 130 6.76 19.73 -25.60
CA THR A 130 6.05 21.00 -25.80
C THR A 130 6.26 22.00 -24.67
N GLU A 131 6.42 21.52 -23.42
CA GLU A 131 6.53 22.37 -22.23
C GLU A 131 7.40 21.73 -21.15
N GLU A 132 8.23 22.55 -20.51
CA GLU A 132 9.03 22.15 -19.34
C GLU A 132 8.17 21.98 -18.08
N PRO A 133 8.54 21.09 -17.14
CA PRO A 133 7.87 20.98 -15.85
C PRO A 133 7.89 22.29 -15.06
N ILE A 134 6.75 22.66 -14.47
CA ILE A 134 6.68 23.80 -13.54
C ILE A 134 6.98 23.31 -12.12
N GLU A 135 7.96 23.93 -11.49
CA GLU A 135 8.27 23.76 -10.07
C GLU A 135 7.09 24.20 -9.19
N ILE A 136 6.83 23.43 -8.12
CA ILE A 136 5.76 23.76 -7.18
C ILE A 136 6.30 24.66 -6.08
N GLU A 137 5.67 25.82 -5.90
CA GLU A 137 5.82 26.65 -4.71
C GLU A 137 4.51 26.64 -3.92
N LEU A 138 4.54 26.08 -2.72
CA LEU A 138 3.40 26.05 -1.82
C LEU A 138 3.24 27.39 -1.10
N PRO A 139 1.99 27.82 -0.81
CA PRO A 139 1.77 28.98 0.04
C PRO A 139 2.47 28.81 1.38
N LYS A 140 3.24 29.83 1.80
CA LYS A 140 3.86 29.85 3.14
C LYS A 140 2.76 29.77 4.20
N ALA A 141 2.94 28.88 5.18
CA ALA A 141 2.01 28.79 6.29
C ALA A 141 1.97 30.15 7.02
N PRO A 142 0.77 30.65 7.40
CA PRO A 142 0.68 31.85 8.23
C PRO A 142 1.45 31.61 9.55
N ALA A 143 2.13 32.64 10.03
CA ALA A 143 2.89 32.56 11.28
C ALA A 143 1.98 32.05 12.40
N PRO A 144 2.45 31.14 13.27
CA PRO A 144 1.64 30.67 14.39
C PRO A 144 1.23 31.88 15.23
N GLU A 145 -0.07 32.05 15.46
CA GLU A 145 -0.56 33.09 16.36
C GLU A 145 0.14 32.91 17.72
N PRO A 146 0.63 34.01 18.33
CA PRO A 146 1.32 33.93 19.61
C PRO A 146 0.39 33.24 20.61
N LYS A 147 0.87 32.14 21.19
CA LYS A 147 0.16 31.40 22.23
C LYS A 147 -0.25 32.40 23.31
N ARG A 148 -1.54 32.77 23.36
CA ARG A 148 -2.08 33.52 24.50
C ARG A 148 -1.81 32.67 25.74
N ALA A 149 -1.05 33.22 26.67
CA ALA A 149 -0.70 32.56 27.91
C ALA A 149 -1.97 32.00 28.55
N ALA A 150 -2.02 30.68 28.73
CA ALA A 150 -3.12 30.05 29.43
C ALA A 150 -3.18 30.63 30.84
N ALA A 151 -4.35 31.15 31.23
CA ALA A 151 -4.58 31.61 32.59
C ALA A 151 -4.30 30.47 33.58
N PRO A 152 -3.69 30.74 34.75
CA PRO A 152 -3.27 29.70 35.68
C PRO A 152 -4.48 28.93 36.23
N VAL A 153 -4.52 27.63 35.94
CA VAL A 153 -5.52 26.70 36.50
C VAL A 153 -5.16 26.40 37.96
N LYS A 154 -6.05 26.75 38.90
CA LYS A 154 -5.88 26.43 40.33
C LYS A 154 -5.93 24.91 40.57
N PRO A 155 -5.11 24.35 41.48
CA PRO A 155 -5.11 22.91 41.77
C PRO A 155 -6.37 22.51 42.55
N ARG A 156 -7.07 21.49 42.04
CA ARG A 156 -8.23 20.88 42.71
C ARG A 156 -7.73 19.88 43.76
N ARG A 157 -8.08 20.15 45.02
CA ARG A 157 -7.73 19.33 46.20
C ARG A 157 -8.30 17.92 46.06
N ALA A 158 -7.45 16.92 46.27
CA ALA A 158 -7.86 15.55 46.52
C ALA A 158 -8.41 15.42 47.94
N SER A 159 -9.55 14.74 48.10
CA SER A 159 -10.02 14.21 49.38
C SER A 159 -10.54 12.81 49.14
N GLY A 160 -9.82 11.82 49.66
CA GLY A 160 -10.21 10.42 49.64
C GLY A 160 -11.29 10.07 50.65
N GLY A 161 -11.88 8.89 50.46
CA GLY A 161 -12.77 8.21 51.39
C GLY A 161 -12.78 6.73 51.04
N SER A 162 -12.47 5.89 52.03
CA SER A 162 -12.07 4.48 51.94
C SER A 162 -13.14 3.58 52.57
N ALA A 163 -13.40 2.40 51.99
CA ALA A 163 -13.89 1.16 52.65
C ALA A 163 -14.04 0.06 51.57
N LYS A 164 -13.17 -0.95 51.46
CA LYS A 164 -13.02 -2.22 52.21
C LYS A 164 -14.08 -3.32 51.94
N ASN A 165 -13.54 -4.53 51.79
CA ASN A 165 -14.14 -5.89 51.74
C ASN A 165 -14.50 -6.37 50.31
N GLY A 166 -14.14 -7.57 49.85
CA GLY A 166 -13.47 -8.73 50.43
C GLY A 166 -13.81 -9.96 49.58
N ALA A 167 -12.84 -10.85 49.40
CA ALA A 167 -12.95 -12.29 49.05
C ALA A 167 -13.65 -12.75 47.75
N GLY A 168 -12.96 -13.64 47.01
CA GLY A 168 -13.60 -14.68 46.19
C GLY A 168 -13.21 -14.72 44.70
N ARG A 169 -12.26 -15.58 44.35
CA ARG A 169 -12.19 -16.26 43.02
C ARG A 169 -13.47 -17.13 42.88
N PRO A 170 -13.96 -17.55 41.69
CA PRO A 170 -13.16 -18.20 40.64
C PRO A 170 -13.52 -17.83 39.18
N GLU A 171 -12.70 -18.36 38.25
CA GLU A 171 -12.83 -18.34 36.79
C GLU A 171 -14.12 -19.00 36.26
N PRO A 172 -14.51 -18.72 35.01
CA PRO A 172 -15.25 -19.68 34.20
C PRO A 172 -14.36 -20.23 33.07
N VAL A 173 -13.96 -21.48 33.27
CA VAL A 173 -13.62 -22.43 32.22
C VAL A 173 -14.94 -22.78 31.51
N HIS A 174 -15.04 -22.62 30.20
CA HIS A 174 -16.12 -23.26 29.43
C HIS A 174 -15.55 -24.24 28.40
N GLU A 175 -15.53 -25.46 28.92
CA GLU A 175 -15.68 -26.79 28.34
C GLU A 175 -16.04 -26.90 26.85
N LEU A 176 -15.26 -27.77 26.20
CA LEU A 176 -15.46 -28.39 24.90
C LEU A 176 -16.73 -29.25 24.87
N LEU A 177 -17.45 -29.25 23.75
CA LEU A 177 -18.12 -30.45 23.27
C LEU A 177 -17.87 -30.68 21.77
N PRO A 178 -17.72 -31.95 21.33
CA PRO A 178 -17.28 -32.34 20.01
C PRO A 178 -18.48 -32.55 19.06
N SER A 179 -18.29 -32.28 17.77
CA SER A 179 -19.22 -32.76 16.73
C SER A 179 -18.50 -33.73 15.80
N ALA A 180 -19.03 -34.95 15.76
CA ALA A 180 -18.52 -36.10 15.05
C ALA A 180 -18.89 -36.10 13.55
N ALA A 181 -17.86 -36.40 12.75
CA ALA A 181 -17.82 -37.27 11.57
C ALA A 181 -18.62 -36.95 10.29
N LYS A 182 -17.89 -36.96 9.16
CA LYS A 182 -17.89 -38.12 8.25
C LYS A 182 -16.56 -38.23 7.46
N PRO A 183 -16.04 -39.46 7.24
CA PRO A 183 -14.74 -39.69 6.63
C PRO A 183 -14.87 -39.78 5.11
N ARG A 184 -13.91 -39.18 4.37
CA ARG A 184 -13.73 -39.47 2.94
C ARG A 184 -12.34 -40.05 2.73
N ARG A 185 -12.32 -41.24 2.13
CA ARG A 185 -11.21 -42.19 2.04
C ARG A 185 -10.36 -41.91 0.78
N ARG A 186 -9.03 -41.92 0.95
CA ARG A 186 -7.91 -42.14 -0.02
C ARG A 186 -7.78 -41.14 -1.18
N VAL A 187 -6.57 -40.68 -1.56
CA VAL A 187 -5.46 -41.48 -2.12
C VAL A 187 -4.09 -41.01 -1.59
N ALA A 188 -3.27 -41.95 -1.14
CA ALA A 188 -1.87 -41.76 -0.80
C ALA A 188 -1.01 -42.04 -2.05
N THR A 189 -0.77 -41.02 -2.88
CA THR A 189 0.25 -41.06 -3.96
C THR A 189 0.91 -39.69 -4.24
N SER A 190 0.66 -38.64 -3.43
CA SER A 190 1.16 -37.28 -3.71
C SER A 190 2.01 -36.64 -2.60
N GLN A 191 2.45 -37.39 -1.58
CA GLN A 191 3.12 -36.79 -0.41
C GLN A 191 4.44 -36.05 -0.75
N VAL A 192 5.15 -36.47 -1.81
CA VAL A 192 6.41 -35.84 -2.23
C VAL A 192 6.15 -34.53 -3.00
N ASN A 193 5.13 -34.49 -3.86
CA ASN A 193 4.72 -33.28 -4.57
C ASN A 193 4.05 -32.27 -3.63
N ASP A 194 3.27 -32.73 -2.64
CA ASP A 194 2.66 -31.87 -1.63
C ASP A 194 3.71 -31.20 -0.74
N SER A 195 4.75 -31.93 -0.31
CA SER A 195 5.80 -31.36 0.55
C SER A 195 6.56 -30.24 -0.16
N ARG A 196 6.99 -30.45 -1.42
CA ARG A 196 7.70 -29.43 -2.20
C ARG A 196 6.81 -28.21 -2.51
N ARG A 197 5.53 -28.45 -2.79
CA ARG A 197 4.53 -27.39 -3.02
C ARG A 197 4.32 -26.55 -1.76
N GLU A 198 4.19 -27.23 -0.61
CA GLU A 198 4.08 -26.61 0.70
C GLU A 198 5.33 -25.79 1.07
N ASP A 199 6.53 -26.34 0.87
CA ASP A 199 7.78 -25.64 1.16
C ASP A 199 7.95 -24.39 0.29
N TRP A 200 7.65 -24.51 -1.01
CA TRP A 200 7.65 -23.36 -1.92
C TRP A 200 6.68 -22.26 -1.46
N MET A 201 5.46 -22.62 -1.04
CA MET A 201 4.49 -21.65 -0.51
C MET A 201 5.01 -20.97 0.77
N ARG A 202 5.65 -21.73 1.66
CA ARG A 202 6.21 -21.16 2.90
C ARG A 202 7.33 -20.17 2.60
N GLU A 203 8.24 -20.52 1.69
CA GLU A 203 9.34 -19.65 1.27
C GLU A 203 8.82 -18.37 0.61
N ASP A 204 7.86 -18.48 -0.31
CA ASP A 204 7.25 -17.32 -0.98
C ASP A 204 6.56 -16.40 0.04
N VAL A 205 5.77 -16.97 0.95
CA VAL A 205 5.07 -16.20 1.99
C VAL A 205 6.05 -15.51 2.94
N LEU A 206 7.10 -16.19 3.39
CA LEU A 206 8.12 -15.59 4.28
C LEU A 206 8.88 -14.48 3.58
N SER A 207 9.35 -14.72 2.35
CA SER A 207 10.03 -13.71 1.52
C SER A 207 9.14 -12.48 1.32
N ARG A 208 7.83 -12.66 1.11
CA ARG A 208 6.89 -11.52 1.10
C ARG A 208 6.86 -10.83 2.44
N LEU A 209 6.60 -11.54 3.54
CA LEU A 209 6.43 -10.90 4.83
C LEU A 209 7.71 -10.19 5.32
N GLU A 210 8.88 -10.66 4.92
CA GLU A 210 10.17 -10.03 5.22
C GLU A 210 10.28 -8.62 4.63
N ASN A 211 9.83 -8.43 3.39
CA ASN A 211 9.80 -7.13 2.73
C ASN A 211 8.87 -6.10 3.42
N TYR A 212 7.90 -6.55 4.24
CA TYR A 212 6.90 -5.70 4.88
C TYR A 212 7.08 -5.59 6.40
N GLY A 213 8.00 -6.38 6.99
CA GLY A 213 8.40 -6.32 8.39
C GLY A 213 7.23 -6.23 9.37
N SER A 214 7.22 -5.18 10.20
CA SER A 214 6.19 -4.96 11.23
C SER A 214 4.86 -4.45 10.69
N ARG A 215 4.78 -3.97 9.44
CA ARG A 215 3.54 -3.47 8.83
C ARG A 215 2.61 -4.60 8.40
N GLY A 216 3.18 -5.75 8.04
CA GLY A 216 2.44 -6.92 7.60
C GLY A 216 1.64 -6.74 6.30
N LEU A 217 1.09 -7.85 5.82
CA LEU A 217 0.34 -7.94 4.59
C LEU A 217 -1.09 -8.43 4.85
N LYS A 218 -2.05 -7.91 4.09
CA LYS A 218 -3.42 -8.43 4.11
C LYS A 218 -3.46 -9.84 3.52
N GLN A 219 -4.35 -10.67 4.04
CA GLN A 219 -4.52 -12.06 3.59
C GLN A 219 -4.75 -12.16 2.07
N GLU A 220 -5.68 -11.36 1.53
CA GLU A 220 -6.01 -11.34 0.10
C GLU A 220 -4.77 -11.06 -0.78
N ILE A 221 -3.88 -10.18 -0.33
CA ILE A 221 -2.66 -9.81 -1.07
C ILE A 221 -1.64 -10.95 -1.04
N ILE A 222 -1.55 -11.68 0.08
CA ILE A 222 -0.67 -12.86 0.17
C ILE A 222 -1.21 -13.95 -0.75
N VAL A 223 -2.51 -14.25 -0.69
CA VAL A 223 -3.14 -15.27 -1.53
C VAL A 223 -2.99 -14.93 -3.01
N ALA A 224 -3.33 -13.72 -3.44
CA ALA A 224 -3.21 -13.31 -4.83
C ALA A 224 -1.74 -13.34 -5.31
N GLY A 225 -0.81 -12.86 -4.48
CA GLY A 225 0.61 -12.83 -4.78
C GLY A 225 1.23 -14.22 -4.91
N THR A 226 0.91 -15.13 -4.00
CA THR A 226 1.42 -16.50 -4.01
C THR A 226 0.82 -17.31 -5.16
N ARG A 227 -0.44 -17.07 -5.55
CA ARG A 227 -1.04 -17.69 -6.75
C ARG A 227 -0.38 -17.20 -8.04
N HIS A 228 -0.08 -15.91 -8.15
CA HIS A 228 0.54 -15.34 -9.36
C HIS A 228 1.95 -15.88 -9.62
N ARG A 229 2.76 -16.03 -8.57
CA ARG A 229 4.14 -16.54 -8.71
C ARG A 229 4.23 -18.05 -8.67
N SER A 230 3.10 -18.72 -8.50
CA SER A 230 3.08 -20.16 -8.34
C SER A 230 3.50 -20.85 -9.63
N PRO A 231 4.42 -21.83 -9.56
CA PRO A 231 4.60 -22.78 -10.65
C PRO A 231 3.40 -23.74 -10.78
N TYR A 232 2.43 -23.68 -9.85
CA TYR A 232 1.25 -24.53 -9.80
C TYR A 232 0.00 -23.76 -10.26
N SER A 233 -0.52 -24.12 -11.43
CA SER A 233 -1.69 -23.46 -12.05
C SER A 233 -3.02 -23.71 -11.31
N ASP A 234 -3.08 -24.77 -10.50
CA ASP A 234 -4.24 -25.18 -9.71
C ASP A 234 -4.19 -24.68 -8.26
N LEU A 235 -3.25 -23.78 -7.92
CA LEU A 235 -3.11 -23.29 -6.55
C LEU A 235 -4.37 -22.56 -6.06
N GLY A 236 -5.01 -23.15 -5.04
CA GLY A 236 -6.23 -22.64 -4.44
C GLY A 236 -5.96 -21.69 -3.27
N GLU A 237 -6.90 -20.77 -3.01
CA GLU A 237 -6.84 -19.90 -1.82
C GLU A 237 -6.77 -20.71 -0.51
N GLY A 238 -7.56 -21.79 -0.41
CA GLY A 238 -7.62 -22.62 0.79
C GLY A 238 -6.27 -23.22 1.18
N GLU A 239 -5.41 -23.54 0.20
CA GLU A 239 -4.08 -24.12 0.44
C GLU A 239 -3.15 -23.07 1.05
N VAL A 240 -3.09 -21.87 0.48
CA VAL A 240 -2.28 -20.76 1.01
C VAL A 240 -2.73 -20.38 2.43
N LEU A 241 -4.04 -20.37 2.69
CA LEU A 241 -4.58 -20.12 4.03
C LEU A 241 -4.26 -21.23 5.03
N ALA A 242 -4.18 -22.49 4.58
CA ALA A 242 -3.76 -23.60 5.41
C ALA A 242 -2.28 -23.46 5.82
N ILE A 243 -1.41 -23.05 4.88
CA ILE A 243 0.00 -22.76 5.13
C ILE A 243 0.17 -21.61 6.14
N LEU A 244 -0.51 -20.48 5.93
CA LEU A 244 -0.46 -19.34 6.88
C LEU A 244 -0.88 -19.76 8.30
N ARG A 245 -1.94 -20.56 8.43
CA ARG A 245 -2.39 -21.12 9.72
C ARG A 245 -1.37 -22.09 10.32
N LYS A 246 -0.67 -22.89 9.52
CA LYS A 246 0.39 -23.78 9.98
C LYS A 246 1.60 -23.00 10.48
N MET A 247 2.08 -22.03 9.70
CA MET A 247 3.20 -21.16 10.08
C MET A 247 2.89 -20.30 11.32
N LYS A 248 1.61 -19.94 11.54
CA LYS A 248 1.15 -19.30 12.78
C LYS A 248 1.35 -20.20 14.00
N ARG A 249 0.97 -21.47 13.88
CA ARG A 249 1.13 -22.48 14.94
C ARG A 249 2.60 -22.78 15.22
N GLU A 250 3.44 -22.74 14.19
CA GLU A 250 4.90 -22.86 14.28
C GLU A 250 5.57 -21.59 14.82
N GLY A 251 4.82 -20.52 15.07
CA GLY A 251 5.34 -19.28 15.65
C GLY A 251 6.21 -18.44 14.70
N ARG A 252 6.23 -18.73 13.39
CA ARG A 252 7.03 -17.96 12.41
C ARG A 252 6.34 -16.67 11.95
N VAL A 253 5.00 -16.67 11.96
CA VAL A 253 4.18 -15.53 11.58
C VAL A 253 3.09 -15.29 12.63
N ARG A 254 2.65 -14.04 12.74
CA ARG A 254 1.50 -13.66 13.58
C ARG A 254 0.47 -12.91 12.76
N PHE A 255 -0.77 -12.95 13.23
CA PHE A 255 -1.89 -12.25 12.62
C PHE A 255 -2.43 -11.21 13.60
N SER A 256 -2.41 -9.94 13.22
CA SER A 256 -2.88 -8.82 14.04
C SER A 256 -3.50 -7.75 13.15
N ALA A 257 -4.60 -7.13 13.61
CA ALA A 257 -5.32 -6.07 12.89
C ALA A 257 -5.61 -6.40 11.41
N GLY A 258 -6.01 -7.65 11.12
CA GLY A 258 -6.34 -8.10 9.76
C GLY A 258 -5.12 -8.37 8.86
N ARG A 259 -3.90 -8.42 9.42
CA ARG A 259 -2.65 -8.55 8.66
C ARG A 259 -1.77 -9.65 9.21
N TRP A 260 -1.14 -10.38 8.29
CA TRP A 260 -0.09 -11.35 8.56
C TRP A 260 1.26 -10.65 8.57
N MET A 261 2.12 -10.99 9.52
CA MET A 261 3.40 -10.33 9.74
C MET A 261 4.39 -11.32 10.34
N LEU A 262 5.68 -11.10 10.14
CA LEU A 262 6.71 -11.92 10.77
C LEU A 262 6.62 -11.83 12.30
N ASN A 263 6.80 -12.97 12.94
CA ASN A 263 7.02 -13.03 14.38
C ASN A 263 8.54 -12.87 14.60
N LYS A 264 8.96 -11.65 14.89
CA LYS A 264 10.35 -11.34 15.30
C LYS A 264 10.39 -11.24 16.82
#